data_AF-A0A918PFR3-F1
#
_entry.id   AF-A0A918PFR3-F1
#
_cell.length_a   1.000
_cell.length_b   1.000
_cell.length_c   1.000
_cell.angle_alpha   90.00
_cell.angle_beta   90.00
_cell.angle_gamma   90.00
#
_symmetry.space_group_name_H-M   'P 1'
#
loop_
_entity.id
_entity.type
_entity.pdbx_description
1 polymer ?
#
loop_
_entity_poly.entity_id
_entity_poly.type
_entity_poly.pdbx_seq_one_letter_code
_entity_poly.pdbx_strand_id
1 'polypeptide(L)'
;MSRSDNALNATSTSPPVVLEALRCATGPAHDKLDAAFGSLDLTRKDDLARFLRGHATGMAAIFAPFRAFVAGELDLSCPDYPAALRADLTELGEDTTTLPRISSPWLAADGAALGLAYVVAGSRLGLAMLRKRGYHGQSAGLRSRYMEDESGIGIWRALLAHMRAAELDDAHIAAACTAARDTFTCFAEAFDASARSGERIVEPDAA
;
A
#
# COMPACT_ATOMS: atom_id res chain seq x y z
N MET A 1 18.48 56.14 -13.23
CA MET A 1 18.91 55.12 -12.25
C MET A 1 17.72 54.76 -11.37
N SER A 2 17.12 53.60 -11.62
CA SER A 2 16.63 52.67 -10.58
C SER A 2 16.12 51.42 -11.30
N ARG A 3 17.02 50.43 -11.39
CA ARG A 3 16.66 49.01 -11.49
C ARG A 3 16.34 48.56 -10.06
N SER A 4 15.25 47.83 -9.88
CA SER A 4 15.32 46.42 -9.49
C SER A 4 13.90 45.89 -9.32
N ASP A 5 13.52 45.06 -10.29
CA ASP A 5 12.59 43.96 -10.11
C ASP A 5 13.12 42.96 -9.06
N ASN A 6 12.24 42.00 -8.73
CA ASN A 6 12.51 40.67 -8.16
C ASN A 6 12.35 40.58 -6.62
N ALA A 7 11.66 39.61 -6.04
CA ALA A 7 10.99 38.43 -6.56
C ALA A 7 9.87 38.04 -5.59
N LEU A 8 8.81 37.46 -6.16
CA LEU A 8 7.85 36.60 -5.48
C LEU A 8 8.59 35.56 -4.64
N ASN A 9 8.36 35.56 -3.33
CA ASN A 9 8.80 34.51 -2.43
C ASN A 9 7.96 33.26 -2.71
N ALA A 10 8.30 32.55 -3.79
CA ALA A 10 7.84 31.19 -4.00
C ALA A 10 8.51 30.34 -2.93
N THR A 11 7.75 29.95 -1.91
CA THR A 11 8.14 28.90 -0.98
C THR A 11 8.28 27.61 -1.77
N SER A 12 9.46 27.37 -2.33
CA SER A 12 9.89 26.07 -2.81
C SER A 12 9.98 25.16 -1.60
N THR A 13 8.86 24.53 -1.22
CA THR A 13 8.86 23.51 -0.18
C THR A 13 9.52 22.27 -0.78
N SER A 14 10.84 22.17 -0.64
CA SER A 14 11.51 20.89 -0.86
C SER A 14 10.77 19.82 -0.04
N PRO A 15 10.58 18.62 -0.60
CA PRO A 15 10.01 17.52 0.17
C PRO A 15 10.85 17.31 1.45
N PRO A 16 10.24 16.86 2.57
CA PRO A 16 11.00 16.51 3.76
C PRO A 16 12.13 15.55 3.40
N VAL A 17 13.30 15.72 4.01
CA VAL A 17 14.47 14.85 3.80
C VAL A 17 14.07 13.37 3.93
N VAL A 18 13.21 13.04 4.91
CA VAL A 18 12.67 11.69 5.09
C VAL A 18 11.79 11.20 3.92
N LEU A 19 10.96 12.06 3.32
CA LEU A 19 10.10 11.68 2.19
C LEU A 19 10.93 11.41 0.93
N GLU A 20 11.96 12.21 0.68
CA GLU A 20 12.88 11.98 -0.43
C GLU A 20 13.68 10.69 -0.23
N ALA A 21 14.18 10.46 0.99
CA ALA A 21 14.89 9.24 1.35
C ALA A 21 14.01 8.00 1.15
N LEU A 22 12.76 8.02 1.63
CA LEU A 22 11.80 6.94 1.44
C LEU A 22 11.53 6.65 -0.04
N ARG A 23 11.30 7.69 -0.85
CA ARG A 23 11.08 7.53 -2.30
C ARG A 23 12.30 6.93 -2.99
N CYS A 24 13.49 7.44 -2.69
CA CYS A 24 14.74 6.93 -3.25
C CYS A 24 14.96 5.46 -2.86
N ALA A 25 14.79 5.13 -1.59
CA ALA A 25 15.02 3.78 -1.07
C ALA A 25 14.00 2.75 -1.58
N THR A 26 12.77 3.17 -1.91
CA THR A 26 11.67 2.27 -2.25
C THR A 26 11.31 2.22 -3.72
N GLY A 27 11.79 3.15 -4.56
CA GLY A 27 11.46 3.22 -5.99
C GLY A 27 11.50 1.87 -6.72
N PRO A 28 12.62 1.13 -6.69
CA PRO A 28 12.71 -0.17 -7.36
C PRO A 28 11.73 -1.21 -6.83
N ALA A 29 11.48 -1.24 -5.52
CA ALA A 29 10.54 -2.17 -4.90
C ALA A 29 9.08 -1.81 -5.23
N HIS A 30 8.77 -0.51 -5.27
CA HIS A 30 7.49 0.02 -5.73
C HIS A 30 7.22 -0.39 -7.17
N ASP A 31 8.14 -0.13 -8.09
CA ASP A 31 7.94 -0.40 -9.52
C ASP A 31 7.76 -1.90 -9.80
N LYS A 32 8.52 -2.75 -9.11
CA LYS A 32 8.34 -4.21 -9.19
C LYS A 32 6.96 -4.64 -8.71
N LEU A 33 6.50 -4.11 -7.56
CA LEU A 33 5.21 -4.48 -6.99
C LEU A 33 4.04 -3.95 -7.83
N ASP A 34 4.16 -2.72 -8.36
CA ASP A 34 3.18 -2.12 -9.26
C ASP A 34 3.07 -2.91 -10.57
N ALA A 35 4.19 -3.36 -11.14
CA ALA A 35 4.17 -4.24 -12.31
C ALA A 35 3.50 -5.60 -12.02
N ALA A 36 3.75 -6.18 -10.84
CA ALA A 36 3.15 -7.45 -10.44
C ALA A 36 1.62 -7.34 -10.29
N PHE A 37 1.13 -6.38 -9.49
CA PHE A 37 -0.31 -6.16 -9.36
C PHE A 37 -0.94 -5.62 -10.65
N GLY A 38 -0.21 -4.84 -11.43
CA GLY A 38 -0.62 -4.28 -12.71
C GLY A 38 -0.74 -5.31 -13.83
N SER A 39 -0.22 -6.54 -13.64
CA SER A 39 -0.45 -7.64 -14.58
C SER A 39 -1.85 -8.22 -14.49
N LEU A 40 -2.64 -7.85 -13.48
CA LEU A 40 -4.00 -8.31 -13.28
C LEU A 40 -5.01 -7.43 -14.04
N ASP A 41 -5.98 -8.06 -14.71
CA ASP A 41 -7.13 -7.35 -15.26
C ASP A 41 -8.27 -7.37 -14.23
N LEU A 42 -8.37 -6.31 -13.42
CA LEU A 42 -9.34 -6.22 -12.33
C LEU A 42 -10.80 -6.26 -12.80
N THR A 43 -11.09 -6.15 -14.10
CA THR A 43 -12.45 -6.34 -14.63
C THR A 43 -12.88 -7.81 -14.66
N ARG A 44 -11.91 -8.73 -14.57
CA ARG A 44 -12.13 -10.17 -14.44
C ARG A 44 -12.27 -10.54 -12.96
N LYS A 45 -13.26 -11.38 -12.66
CA LYS A 45 -13.57 -11.82 -11.29
C LYS A 45 -12.36 -12.47 -10.58
N ASP A 46 -11.69 -13.39 -11.27
CA ASP A 46 -10.56 -14.14 -10.71
C ASP A 46 -9.35 -13.26 -10.39
N ASP A 47 -9.09 -12.27 -11.24
CA ASP A 47 -7.99 -11.32 -11.07
C ASP A 47 -8.30 -10.32 -9.96
N LEU A 48 -9.55 -9.86 -9.84
CA LEU A 48 -10.00 -9.07 -8.67
C LEU A 48 -9.84 -9.90 -7.38
N ALA A 49 -10.26 -11.17 -7.39
CA ALA A 49 -10.11 -12.03 -6.23
C ALA A 49 -8.62 -12.22 -5.86
N ARG A 50 -7.74 -12.43 -6.85
CA ARG A 50 -6.29 -12.51 -6.63
C ARG A 50 -5.72 -11.22 -6.05
N PHE A 51 -6.10 -10.07 -6.61
CA PHE A 51 -5.71 -8.75 -6.10
C PHE A 51 -6.10 -8.58 -4.63
N LEU A 52 -7.34 -8.94 -4.28
CA LEU A 52 -7.85 -8.84 -2.91
C LEU A 52 -7.18 -9.85 -1.97
N ARG A 53 -6.90 -11.09 -2.42
CA ARG A 53 -6.15 -12.08 -1.62
C ARG A 53 -4.74 -11.57 -1.29
N GLY A 54 -4.00 -11.04 -2.26
CA GLY A 54 -2.67 -10.49 -2.03
C GLY A 54 -2.69 -9.35 -1.01
N HIS A 55 -3.65 -8.44 -1.12
CA HIS A 55 -3.81 -7.37 -0.13
C HIS A 55 -4.27 -7.89 1.25
N ALA A 56 -5.16 -8.89 1.29
CA ALA A 56 -5.62 -9.50 2.54
C ALA A 56 -4.48 -10.19 3.29
N THR A 57 -3.67 -10.97 2.57
CA THR A 57 -2.49 -11.66 3.11
C THR A 57 -1.45 -10.68 3.62
N GLY A 58 -1.11 -9.64 2.85
CA GLY A 58 -0.14 -8.62 3.27
C GLY A 58 -0.65 -7.80 4.47
N MET A 59 -1.89 -7.28 4.39
CA MET A 59 -2.49 -6.49 5.47
C MET A 59 -2.61 -7.28 6.77
N ALA A 60 -2.92 -8.58 6.72
CA ALA A 60 -3.02 -9.40 7.93
C ALA A 60 -1.72 -9.40 8.76
N ALA A 61 -0.56 -9.28 8.12
CA ALA A 61 0.74 -9.27 8.80
C ALA A 61 1.14 -7.92 9.40
N ILE A 62 0.61 -6.81 8.88
CA ILE A 62 1.13 -5.46 9.17
C ILE A 62 0.08 -4.45 9.64
N PHE A 63 -1.21 -4.80 9.61
CA PHE A 63 -2.28 -3.83 9.85
C PHE A 63 -2.35 -3.32 11.30
N ALA A 64 -2.11 -4.17 12.30
CA ALA A 64 -2.17 -3.76 13.70
C ALA A 64 -1.21 -2.60 14.04
N PRO A 65 0.11 -2.68 13.73
CA PRO A 65 1.01 -1.55 13.96
C PRO A 65 0.71 -0.34 13.06
N PHE A 66 0.25 -0.55 11.82
CA PHE A 66 -0.19 0.56 10.97
C PHE A 66 -1.35 1.33 11.62
N ARG A 67 -2.39 0.62 12.09
CA ARG A 67 -3.52 1.23 12.79
C ARG A 67 -3.07 1.96 14.06
N ALA A 68 -2.16 1.38 14.83
CA ALA A 68 -1.62 2.02 16.03
C ALA A 68 -0.88 3.32 15.70
N PHE A 69 -0.07 3.35 14.63
CA PHE A 69 0.60 4.55 14.15
C PHE A 69 -0.41 5.63 13.73
N VAL A 70 -1.43 5.27 12.94
CA VAL A 70 -2.45 6.24 12.49
C VAL A 70 -3.20 6.86 13.67
N ALA A 71 -3.52 6.07 14.69
CA ALA A 71 -4.19 6.57 15.88
C ALA A 71 -3.25 7.41 16.78
N GLY A 72 -2.02 6.95 17.01
CA GLY A 72 -1.10 7.57 17.96
C GLY A 72 -0.36 8.79 17.40
N GLU A 73 0.13 8.71 16.16
CA GLU A 73 1.02 9.72 15.57
C GLU A 73 0.28 10.72 14.68
N LEU A 74 -0.87 10.31 14.12
CA LEU A 74 -1.66 11.15 13.21
C LEU A 74 -2.98 11.63 13.82
N ASP A 75 -3.39 11.09 14.97
CA ASP A 75 -4.69 11.36 15.62
C ASP A 75 -5.89 11.16 14.66
N LEU A 76 -5.85 10.08 13.89
CA LEU A 76 -6.90 9.73 12.93
C LEU A 76 -7.49 8.34 13.19
N SER A 77 -8.72 8.15 12.72
CA SER A 77 -9.31 6.82 12.62
C SER A 77 -8.81 6.10 11.37
N CYS A 78 -8.51 4.81 11.50
CA CYS A 78 -8.11 3.94 10.40
C CYS A 78 -9.24 2.95 10.08
N PRO A 79 -9.73 2.89 8.83
CA PRO A 79 -10.68 1.85 8.42
C PRO A 79 -10.13 0.46 8.71
N ASP A 80 -11.02 -0.49 8.97
CA ASP A 80 -10.63 -1.89 9.16
C ASP A 80 -10.38 -2.55 7.80
N TYR A 81 -9.17 -2.35 7.26
CA TYR A 81 -8.77 -2.92 5.98
C TYR A 81 -8.87 -4.44 5.95
N PRO A 82 -8.40 -5.20 6.96
CA PRO A 82 -8.60 -6.64 6.99
C PRO A 82 -10.07 -7.06 6.95
N ALA A 83 -10.97 -6.35 7.65
CA ALA A 83 -12.40 -6.65 7.60
C ALA A 83 -13.01 -6.33 6.23
N ALA A 84 -12.67 -5.19 5.62
CA ALA A 84 -13.13 -4.81 4.29
C ALA A 84 -12.70 -5.85 3.24
N LEU A 85 -11.42 -6.24 3.26
CA LEU A 85 -10.85 -7.25 2.36
C LEU A 85 -11.53 -8.61 2.52
N ARG A 86 -11.78 -9.04 3.78
CA ARG A 86 -12.48 -10.30 4.05
C ARG A 86 -13.90 -10.29 3.52
N ALA A 87 -14.64 -9.21 3.76
CA ALA A 87 -16.01 -9.07 3.29
C ALA A 87 -16.08 -9.11 1.75
N ASP A 88 -15.19 -8.39 1.07
CA ASP A 88 -15.15 -8.38 -0.39
C ASP A 88 -14.78 -9.75 -0.97
N LEU A 89 -13.82 -10.46 -0.37
CA LEU A 89 -13.47 -11.84 -0.77
C LEU A 89 -14.64 -12.81 -0.57
N THR A 90 -15.33 -12.75 0.56
CA THR A 90 -16.52 -13.58 0.82
C THR A 90 -17.64 -13.29 -0.17
N GLU A 91 -17.85 -12.03 -0.55
CA GLU A 91 -18.83 -11.64 -1.57
C GLU A 91 -18.49 -12.19 -2.97
N LEU A 92 -17.20 -12.40 -3.25
CA LEU A 92 -16.74 -13.10 -4.46
C LEU A 92 -16.82 -14.63 -4.36
N GLY A 93 -17.15 -15.18 -3.19
CA GLY A 93 -17.25 -16.62 -2.93
C GLY A 93 -15.93 -17.27 -2.51
N GLU A 94 -14.95 -16.49 -2.05
CA GLU A 94 -13.64 -16.98 -1.61
C GLU A 94 -13.64 -17.39 -0.13
N ASP A 95 -12.95 -18.49 0.20
CA ASP A 95 -12.73 -18.91 1.58
C ASP A 95 -11.53 -18.18 2.20
N THR A 96 -11.85 -17.20 3.05
CA THR A 96 -10.85 -16.35 3.70
C THR A 96 -10.11 -17.03 4.86
N THR A 97 -10.52 -18.21 5.29
CA THR A 97 -9.86 -18.95 6.38
C THR A 97 -8.56 -19.63 5.92
N THR A 98 -8.39 -19.80 4.61
CA THR A 98 -7.26 -20.48 3.97
C THR A 98 -6.17 -19.52 3.49
N LEU A 99 -6.32 -18.21 3.74
CA LEU A 99 -5.36 -17.22 3.29
C LEU A 99 -3.96 -17.48 3.90
N PRO A 100 -2.89 -17.39 3.08
CA PRO A 100 -1.52 -17.50 3.57
C PRO A 100 -1.22 -16.47 4.66
N ARG A 101 -0.27 -16.80 5.52
CA ARG A 101 0.26 -15.90 6.54
C ARG A 101 1.70 -15.54 6.20
N ILE A 102 2.01 -14.25 6.26
CA ILE A 102 3.36 -13.72 6.10
C ILE A 102 3.89 -13.31 7.47
N SER A 103 5.15 -13.62 7.74
CA SER A 103 5.83 -13.17 8.95
C SER A 103 6.41 -11.77 8.76
N SER A 104 6.27 -10.91 9.77
CA SER A 104 6.72 -9.52 9.73
C SER A 104 7.61 -9.16 10.93
N PRO A 105 8.72 -9.89 11.18
CA PRO A 105 9.57 -9.69 12.36
C PRO A 105 10.24 -8.31 12.41
N TRP A 106 10.43 -7.68 11.25
CA TRP A 106 11.01 -6.33 11.11
C TRP A 106 10.19 -5.24 11.79
N LEU A 107 8.91 -5.49 12.09
CA LEU A 107 8.05 -4.54 12.81
C LEU A 107 8.48 -4.28 14.25
N ALA A 108 9.34 -5.13 14.82
CA ALA A 108 9.88 -4.94 16.16
C ALA A 108 11.02 -3.91 16.22
N ALA A 109 11.52 -3.43 15.07
CA ALA A 109 12.58 -2.43 15.02
C ALA A 109 12.04 -1.01 15.28
N ASP A 110 12.80 -0.21 16.02
CA ASP A 110 12.47 1.20 16.25
C ASP A 110 12.40 1.97 14.92
N GLY A 111 11.42 2.88 14.80
CA GLY A 111 11.20 3.64 13.56
C GLY A 111 10.52 2.86 12.42
N ALA A 112 10.27 1.55 12.56
CA ALA A 112 9.65 0.75 11.52
C ALA A 112 8.22 1.19 11.16
N ALA A 113 7.50 1.73 12.14
CA ALA A 113 6.11 2.16 11.96
C ALA A 113 5.94 3.29 10.92
N LEU A 114 6.92 4.21 10.83
CA LEU A 114 6.86 5.30 9.84
C LEU A 114 7.02 4.77 8.41
N GLY A 115 7.98 3.87 8.19
CA GLY A 115 8.21 3.21 6.90
C GLY A 115 7.01 2.39 6.45
N LEU A 116 6.42 1.62 7.38
CA LEU A 116 5.18 0.89 7.18
C LEU A 116 4.04 1.84 6.76
N ALA A 117 3.82 2.91 7.53
CA ALA A 117 2.75 3.86 7.29
C ALA A 117 2.89 4.54 5.93
N TYR A 118 4.12 4.87 5.52
CA TYR A 118 4.42 5.39 4.18
C TYR A 118 3.92 4.46 3.07
N VAL A 119 4.22 3.16 3.16
CA VAL A 119 3.81 2.20 2.12
C VAL A 119 2.30 1.97 2.13
N VAL A 120 1.71 1.73 3.31
CA VAL A 120 0.27 1.43 3.41
C VAL A 120 -0.58 2.64 3.02
N ALA A 121 -0.31 3.83 3.56
CA ALA A 121 -1.05 5.03 3.20
C ALA A 121 -0.80 5.44 1.74
N GLY A 122 0.44 5.31 1.25
CA GLY A 122 0.80 5.59 -0.14
C GLY A 122 0.05 4.70 -1.14
N SER A 123 -0.12 3.41 -0.83
CA SER A 123 -0.83 2.46 -1.69
C SER A 123 -2.28 2.88 -2.01
N ARG A 124 -2.89 3.72 -1.16
CA ARG A 124 -4.27 4.21 -1.34
C ARG A 124 -4.40 5.12 -2.56
N LEU A 125 -3.33 5.81 -2.94
CA LEU A 125 -3.28 6.61 -4.16
C LEU A 125 -3.40 5.72 -5.41
N GLY A 126 -2.70 4.58 -5.41
CA GLY A 126 -2.79 3.57 -6.48
C GLY A 126 -4.20 2.98 -6.58
N LEU A 127 -4.80 2.60 -5.45
CA LEU A 127 -6.18 2.11 -5.44
C LEU A 127 -7.18 3.15 -5.95
N ALA A 128 -7.01 4.43 -5.63
CA ALA A 128 -7.88 5.48 -6.15
C ALA A 128 -7.83 5.56 -7.69
N MET A 129 -6.67 5.29 -8.31
CA MET A 129 -6.54 5.20 -9.76
C MET A 129 -7.15 3.92 -10.32
N LEU A 130 -6.94 2.77 -9.68
CA LEU A 130 -7.55 1.50 -10.09
C LEU A 130 -9.08 1.55 -10.03
N ARG A 131 -9.64 2.12 -8.96
CA ARG A 131 -11.09 2.34 -8.82
C ARG A 131 -11.68 3.14 -9.98
N LYS A 132 -10.95 4.15 -10.49
CA LYS A 132 -11.38 4.96 -11.64
C LYS A 132 -11.32 4.18 -12.96
N ARG A 133 -10.35 3.27 -13.12
CA ARG A 133 -10.26 2.37 -14.29
C ARG A 133 -11.36 1.31 -14.28
N GLY A 134 -11.78 0.92 -13.08
CA GLY A 134 -12.89 0.04 -12.81
C GLY A 134 -12.46 -1.37 -12.47
N TYR A 135 -13.39 -2.12 -11.90
CA TYR A 135 -13.18 -3.51 -11.47
C TYR A 135 -14.46 -4.35 -11.65
N HIS A 136 -14.31 -5.66 -11.56
CA HIS A 136 -15.38 -6.63 -11.73
C HIS A 136 -16.60 -6.28 -10.86
N GLY A 137 -17.79 -6.26 -11.47
CA GLY A 137 -19.05 -6.01 -10.79
C GLY A 137 -19.37 -4.52 -10.53
N GLN A 138 -18.41 -3.60 -10.67
CA GLN A 138 -18.61 -2.18 -10.33
C GLN A 138 -19.76 -1.54 -11.14
N SER A 139 -19.84 -1.83 -12.45
CA SER A 139 -20.93 -1.34 -13.31
C SER A 139 -22.29 -2.02 -13.04
N ALA A 140 -22.27 -3.19 -12.40
CA ALA A 140 -23.46 -3.93 -11.98
C ALA A 140 -23.90 -3.58 -10.54
N GLY A 141 -23.26 -2.60 -9.90
CA GLY A 141 -23.60 -2.13 -8.56
C GLY A 141 -22.86 -2.82 -7.42
N LEU A 142 -21.94 -3.76 -7.70
CA LEU A 142 -21.03 -4.30 -6.68
C LEU A 142 -20.08 -3.19 -6.22
N ARG A 143 -19.96 -2.98 -4.90
CA ARG A 143 -19.07 -1.95 -4.33
C ARG A 143 -18.10 -2.62 -3.38
N SER A 144 -16.85 -2.81 -3.83
CA SER A 144 -15.79 -3.34 -2.96
C SER A 144 -15.49 -2.34 -1.85
N ARG A 145 -15.67 -2.77 -0.60
CA ARG A 145 -15.42 -1.94 0.59
C ARG A 145 -13.97 -1.48 0.66
N TYR A 146 -13.04 -2.32 0.22
CA TYR A 146 -11.61 -2.00 0.21
C TYR A 146 -11.23 -1.03 -0.92
N MET A 147 -11.73 -1.27 -2.13
CA MET A 147 -11.44 -0.43 -3.31
C MET A 147 -12.10 0.95 -3.23
N GLU A 148 -13.25 1.04 -2.57
CA GLU A 148 -14.03 2.26 -2.45
C GLU A 148 -13.63 3.12 -1.24
N ASP A 149 -12.67 2.69 -0.40
CA ASP A 149 -12.15 3.52 0.69
C ASP A 149 -11.42 4.76 0.16
N GLU A 150 -11.92 5.93 0.53
CA GLU A 150 -11.28 7.22 0.25
C GLU A 150 -10.58 7.82 1.47
N SER A 151 -10.87 7.32 2.67
CA SER A 151 -10.32 7.88 3.91
C SER A 151 -8.80 7.70 4.01
N GLY A 152 -8.25 6.67 3.35
CA GLY A 152 -6.82 6.46 3.20
C GLY A 152 -6.07 7.63 2.54
N ILE A 153 -6.73 8.44 1.70
CA ILE A 153 -6.13 9.66 1.12
C ILE A 153 -5.94 10.72 2.22
N GLY A 154 -6.87 10.81 3.18
CA GLY A 154 -6.73 11.66 4.36
C GLY A 154 -5.53 11.27 5.22
N ILE A 155 -5.37 9.96 5.47
CA ILE A 155 -4.23 9.41 6.21
C ILE A 155 -2.91 9.76 5.51
N TRP A 156 -2.84 9.60 4.17
CA TRP A 156 -1.65 9.99 3.41
C TRP A 156 -1.30 11.48 3.57
N ARG A 157 -2.30 12.37 3.49
CA ARG A 157 -2.08 13.82 3.67
C ARG A 157 -1.59 14.16 5.07
N ALA A 158 -2.16 13.54 6.10
CA ALA A 158 -1.72 13.72 7.48
C ALA A 158 -0.30 13.20 7.70
N LEU A 159 0.02 12.03 7.13
CA LEU A 159 1.36 11.46 7.19
C LEU A 159 2.41 12.37 6.53
N LEU A 160 2.09 12.99 5.38
CA LEU A 160 2.98 13.97 4.74
C LEU A 160 3.21 15.20 5.63
N ALA A 161 2.20 15.65 6.37
CA ALA A 161 2.34 16.75 7.33
C ALA A 161 3.20 16.32 8.54
N HIS A 162 2.98 15.13 9.07
CA HIS A 162 3.79 14.54 10.15
C HIS A 162 5.27 14.45 9.75
N MET A 163 5.58 13.89 8.56
CA MET A 163 6.95 13.83 8.04
C MET A 163 7.61 15.19 7.83
N ARG A 164 6.83 16.25 7.55
CA ARG A 164 7.35 17.63 7.42
C ARG A 164 7.72 18.24 8.76
N ALA A 165 6.99 17.88 9.82
CA ALA A 165 7.18 18.42 11.15
C ALA A 165 8.17 17.61 12.00
N ALA A 166 8.40 16.34 11.65
CA ALA A 166 9.28 15.45 12.38
C ALA A 166 10.77 15.83 12.21
N GLU A 167 11.45 16.03 13.32
CA GLU A 167 12.92 16.10 13.37
C GLU A 167 13.45 14.68 13.62
N LEU A 168 13.79 13.98 12.53
CA LEU A 168 14.33 12.62 12.57
C LEU A 168 15.85 12.67 12.34
N ASP A 169 16.61 11.93 13.16
CA ASP A 169 18.02 11.71 12.88
C ASP A 169 18.22 10.68 11.75
N ASP A 170 19.46 10.55 11.28
CA ASP A 170 19.82 9.66 10.18
C ASP A 170 19.50 8.19 10.49
N ALA A 171 19.58 7.76 11.76
CA ALA A 171 19.29 6.40 12.17
C ALA A 171 17.79 6.09 12.04
N HIS A 172 16.93 7.01 12.48
CA HIS A 172 15.48 6.87 12.32
C HIS A 172 15.05 6.90 10.85
N ILE A 173 15.67 7.75 10.02
CA ILE A 173 15.41 7.78 8.58
C ILE A 173 15.83 6.46 7.91
N ALA A 174 17.00 5.92 8.25
CA ALA A 174 17.49 4.65 7.73
C ALA A 174 16.60 3.47 8.16
N ALA A 175 16.11 3.47 9.40
CA ALA A 175 15.18 2.48 9.91
C ALA A 175 13.83 2.52 9.17
N ALA A 176 13.27 3.72 8.97
CA ALA A 176 12.04 3.90 8.19
C ALA A 176 12.20 3.42 6.74
N CYS A 177 13.33 3.72 6.10
CA CYS A 177 13.62 3.24 4.74
C CYS A 177 13.75 1.71 4.66
N THR A 178 14.34 1.08 5.68
CA THR A 178 14.45 -0.39 5.74
C THR A 178 13.08 -1.03 5.92
N ALA A 179 12.30 -0.56 6.89
CA ALA A 179 10.94 -1.02 7.13
C ALA A 179 10.01 -0.82 5.91
N ALA A 180 10.16 0.29 5.17
CA ALA A 180 9.39 0.50 3.95
C ALA A 180 9.73 -0.55 2.87
N ARG A 181 11.01 -0.88 2.66
CA ARG A 181 11.43 -1.94 1.75
C ARG A 181 10.92 -3.32 2.19
N ASP A 182 10.97 -3.60 3.49
CA ASP A 182 10.45 -4.85 4.04
C ASP A 182 8.92 -4.94 3.92
N THR A 183 8.22 -3.80 4.00
CA THR A 183 6.77 -3.74 3.72
C THR A 183 6.47 -4.06 2.25
N PHE A 184 7.24 -3.51 1.30
CA PHE A 184 7.10 -3.86 -0.12
C PHE A 184 7.38 -5.36 -0.35
N THR A 185 8.40 -5.91 0.31
CA THR A 185 8.73 -7.34 0.25
C THR A 185 7.57 -8.20 0.79
N CYS A 186 6.99 -7.81 1.92
CA CYS A 186 5.81 -8.46 2.49
C CYS A 186 4.63 -8.50 1.51
N PHE A 187 4.36 -7.41 0.78
CA PHE A 187 3.30 -7.40 -0.23
C PHE A 187 3.66 -8.17 -1.50
N ALA A 188 4.94 -8.23 -1.89
CA ALA A 188 5.39 -9.06 -3.00
C ALA A 188 5.19 -10.55 -2.69
N GLU A 189 5.63 -11.00 -1.50
CA GLU A 189 5.41 -12.37 -1.02
C GLU A 189 3.91 -12.71 -0.92
N ALA A 190 3.11 -11.75 -0.43
CA ALA A 190 1.66 -11.90 -0.37
C ALA A 190 1.02 -12.03 -1.77
N PHE A 191 1.50 -11.26 -2.75
CA PHE A 191 1.04 -11.36 -4.14
C PHE A 191 1.41 -12.71 -4.76
N ASP A 192 2.63 -13.20 -4.54
CA ASP A 192 3.07 -14.51 -5.03
C ASP A 192 2.23 -15.64 -4.41
N ALA A 193 1.99 -15.57 -3.10
CA ALA A 193 1.15 -16.52 -2.38
C ALA A 193 -0.35 -16.42 -2.72
N SER A 194 -0.80 -15.34 -3.37
CA SER A 194 -2.20 -15.15 -3.76
C SER A 194 -2.60 -15.94 -5.02
N ALA A 195 -1.63 -16.50 -5.74
CA ALA A 195 -1.88 -17.41 -6.85
C ALA A 195 -2.64 -18.66 -6.34
N ARG A 196 -3.67 -19.12 -7.07
CA ARG A 196 -4.35 -20.37 -6.71
C ARG A 196 -3.34 -21.52 -6.84
N SER A 197 -3.22 -22.35 -5.80
CA SER A 197 -2.50 -23.62 -5.86
C SER A 197 -3.18 -24.54 -6.89
N GLY A 198 -2.79 -24.46 -8.17
CA GLY A 198 -3.41 -25.24 -9.23
C GLY A 198 -3.06 -24.86 -10.66
N GLU A 199 -2.55 -23.66 -10.93
CA GLU A 199 -2.16 -23.29 -12.30
C GLU A 199 -0.69 -23.65 -12.55
N ARG A 200 -0.39 -24.95 -12.49
CA ARG A 200 0.75 -25.48 -13.24
C ARG A 200 0.29 -25.57 -14.68
N ILE A 201 1.02 -24.85 -15.53
CA ILE A 201 0.94 -24.89 -16.99
C ILE A 201 0.74 -26.35 -17.44
N VAL A 202 -0.40 -26.64 -18.06
CA VAL A 202 -0.58 -27.87 -18.83
C VAL A 202 0.18 -27.64 -20.13
N GLU A 203 1.37 -28.23 -20.26
CA GLU A 203 2.04 -28.35 -21.56
C GLU A 203 1.15 -29.21 -22.48
N PRO A 204 0.98 -28.83 -23.76
CA PRO A 204 0.20 -29.62 -24.69
C PRO A 204 0.93 -30.92 -25.01
N ASP A 205 0.18 -32.02 -24.91
CA ASP A 205 0.58 -33.38 -25.26
C ASP A 205 1.17 -33.42 -26.68
N ALA A 206 2.44 -33.81 -26.78
CA ALA A 206 3.11 -33.99 -28.06
C ALA A 206 2.69 -35.35 -28.65
N ALA A 207 1.85 -35.29 -29.67
CA ALA A 207 1.57 -36.39 -30.59
C ALA A 207 2.79 -36.77 -31.44
#